data_AF-A0A1I1UD05-F1
#
_entry.id   AF-A0A1I1UD05-F1
#
_cell.length_a   1.000
_cell.length_b   1.000
_cell.length_c   1.000
_cell.angle_alpha   90.00
_cell.angle_beta   90.00
_cell.angle_gamma   90.00
#
_symmetry.space_group_name_H-M   'P 1'
#
loop_
_entity.id
_entity.type
_entity.pdbx_description
1 polymer ?
#
loop_
_entity_poly.entity_id
_entity_poly.type
_entity_poly.pdbx_seq_one_letter_code
_entity_poly.pdbx_strand_id
1 'polypeptide(L)'
;MVAMLGYMATTRTTITLDQGLLEEVKQQASQAHRTVSDFVGESPRGRLSSMRRQPEPFTLATVDLGGCEPGVDISDNASLRDVMDDE
;
A
#
# COMPACT_ATOMS: atom_id res chain seq x y z
N MET A 1 -17.51 10.31 3.60
CA MET A 1 -16.44 9.42 3.11
C MET A 1 -15.52 9.10 4.29
N VAL A 2 -15.96 8.17 5.15
CA VAL A 2 -15.25 7.80 6.38
C VAL A 2 -14.28 6.69 6.01
N ALA A 3 -12.98 6.95 6.12
CA ALA A 3 -11.97 5.92 6.01
C ALA A 3 -12.19 4.92 7.16
N MET A 4 -12.80 3.81 6.78
CA MET A 4 -12.73 2.47 7.36
C MET A 4 -11.73 2.39 8.52
N LEU A 5 -12.26 2.35 9.76
CA LEU A 5 -11.53 1.88 10.93
C LEU A 5 -10.94 0.51 10.58
N GLY A 6 -9.67 0.50 10.16
CA GLY A 6 -8.89 -0.71 10.03
C GLY A 6 -8.87 -1.38 11.41
N TYR A 7 -9.44 -2.56 11.47
CA TYR A 7 -9.52 -3.44 12.63
C TYR A 7 -8.19 -3.45 13.42
N MET A 8 -8.16 -2.75 14.56
CA MET A 8 -7.01 -2.69 15.48
C MET A 8 -6.89 -4.01 16.26
N ALA A 9 -6.54 -5.10 15.58
CA ALA A 9 -6.16 -6.33 16.23
C ALA A 9 -4.80 -6.14 16.93
N THR A 10 -4.82 -5.69 18.18
CA THR A 10 -3.62 -5.63 19.03
C THR A 10 -3.39 -6.98 19.68
N THR A 11 -2.23 -7.59 19.43
CA THR A 11 -1.80 -8.84 20.07
C THR A 11 -0.76 -8.55 21.15
N ARG A 12 -0.88 -9.18 22.31
CA ARG A 12 0.13 -9.13 23.37
C ARG A 12 1.09 -10.31 23.21
N THR A 13 2.38 -10.00 23.12
CA THR A 13 3.43 -11.00 22.96
C THR A 13 4.56 -10.72 23.95
N THR A 14 5.19 -11.77 24.46
CA THR A 14 6.37 -11.66 25.33
C THR A 14 7.60 -12.00 24.51
N ILE A 15 8.62 -11.14 24.56
CA ILE A 15 9.91 -11.36 23.90
C ILE A 15 11.03 -11.25 24.93
N THR A 16 12.11 -11.96 24.72
CA THR A 16 13.32 -11.85 25.55
C THR A 16 14.24 -10.79 24.94
N LEU A 17 14.68 -9.84 25.75
CA LEU A 17 15.64 -8.80 25.38
C LEU A 17 16.76 -8.79 26.43
N ASP A 18 17.97 -8.41 25.99
CA ASP A 18 19.04 -8.08 26.93
C ASP A 18 18.63 -6.87 27.79
N GLN A 19 19.11 -6.83 29.03
CA GLN A 19 18.76 -5.79 30.00
C GLN A 19 19.18 -4.40 29.52
N GLY A 20 20.38 -4.25 28.95
CA GLY A 20 20.87 -2.96 28.44
C GLY A 20 20.02 -2.48 27.26
N LEU A 21 19.66 -3.40 26.36
CA LEU A 21 18.77 -3.08 25.24
C LEU A 21 17.38 -2.62 25.71
N LEU A 22 16.82 -3.25 26.76
CA LEU A 22 15.54 -2.82 27.32
C LEU A 22 15.60 -1.41 27.92
N GLU A 23 16.72 -1.05 28.54
CA GLU A 23 16.93 0.29 29.10
C GLU A 23 17.02 1.36 28.01
N GLU A 24 17.79 1.10 26.95
CA GLU A 24 17.88 1.98 25.79
C GLU A 24 16.52 2.18 25.11
N VAL A 25 15.75 1.09 24.92
CA VAL A 25 14.41 1.15 24.35
C VAL A 25 13.48 2.03 25.20
N LYS A 26 13.52 1.90 26.53
CA LYS A 26 12.71 2.75 27.42
C LYS A 26 13.12 4.21 27.32
N GLN A 27 14.42 4.49 27.28
CA GLN A 27 14.93 5.85 27.18
C GLN A 27 14.49 6.52 25.87
N GLN A 28 14.66 5.83 24.73
CA GLN A 28 14.27 6.35 23.42
C GLN A 28 12.74 6.51 23.30
N ALA A 29 11.96 5.55 23.80
CA ALA A 29 10.50 5.65 23.81
C ALA A 29 10.03 6.86 24.65
N SER A 30 10.66 7.10 25.80
CA SER A 30 10.37 8.28 26.63
C SER A 30 10.73 9.59 25.94
N GLN A 31 11.89 9.66 25.28
CA GLN A 31 12.32 10.85 24.52
C GLN A 31 11.37 11.14 23.34
N ALA A 32 10.83 10.09 22.73
CA ALA A 32 9.87 10.19 21.63
C ALA A 32 8.41 10.36 22.08
N HIS A 33 8.14 10.47 23.39
CA HIS A 33 6.79 10.52 23.98
C HIS A 33 5.86 9.38 23.53
N ARG A 34 6.41 8.16 23.41
CA ARG A 34 5.69 6.98 22.94
C ARG A 34 5.78 5.83 23.94
N THR A 35 4.86 4.87 23.82
CA THR A 35 4.93 3.65 24.61
C THR A 35 6.06 2.75 24.09
N VAL A 36 6.60 1.89 24.97
CA VAL A 36 7.59 0.86 24.59
C VAL A 36 7.01 -0.06 23.51
N SER A 37 5.73 -0.44 23.61
CA SER A 37 5.06 -1.27 22.62
C SER A 37 5.00 -0.62 21.24
N ASP A 38 4.65 0.67 21.16
CA ASP A 38 4.59 1.40 19.90
C ASP A 38 5.98 1.62 19.30
N PHE A 39 6.99 1.85 20.15
CA PHE A 39 8.38 2.05 19.74
C PHE A 39 8.99 0.75 19.19
N VAL A 40 8.86 -0.34 19.94
CA VAL A 40 9.34 -1.66 19.53
C VAL A 40 8.59 -2.16 18.31
N GLY A 41 7.28 -1.88 18.19
CA GLY A 41 6.47 -2.29 17.05
C GLY A 41 6.84 -1.60 15.72
N GLU A 42 7.48 -0.43 15.75
CA GLU A 42 7.88 0.29 14.55
C GLU A 42 9.12 -0.29 13.87
N SER A 43 10.11 -0.73 14.66
CA SER A 43 11.37 -1.26 14.13
C SER A 43 11.19 -2.47 13.18
N PRO A 44 10.37 -3.49 13.53
CA PRO A 44 10.04 -4.59 12.62
C PRO A 44 9.30 -4.12 11.37
N ARG A 45 8.41 -3.13 11.48
CA ARG A 45 7.63 -2.64 10.31
C ARG A 45 8.55 -2.05 9.25
N GLY A 46 9.58 -1.30 9.64
CA GLY A 46 10.56 -0.76 8.70
C GLY A 46 11.33 -1.88 7.96
N ARG A 47 11.84 -2.86 8.70
CA ARG A 47 12.60 -4.00 8.14
C ARG A 47 11.73 -4.95 7.31
N LEU A 48 10.49 -5.21 7.73
CA LEU A 48 9.57 -6.05 6.97
C LEU A 48 9.08 -5.34 5.70
N SER A 49 8.94 -4.02 5.74
CA SER A 49 8.59 -3.23 4.56
C SER A 49 9.70 -3.25 3.51
N SER A 50 10.98 -3.20 3.93
CA SER A 50 12.10 -3.34 2.99
C SER A 50 12.28 -4.77 2.47
N MET A 51 11.83 -5.79 3.21
CA MET A 51 11.80 -7.18 2.76
C MET A 51 10.65 -7.50 1.80
N ARG A 52 9.60 -6.68 1.76
CA ARG A 52 8.57 -6.83 0.72
C ARG A 52 9.26 -6.55 -0.61
N ARG A 53 9.31 -7.58 -1.48
CA ARG A 53 9.81 -7.44 -2.84
C ARG A 53 9.15 -6.22 -3.46
N GLN A 54 9.97 -5.29 -3.95
CA GLN A 54 9.41 -4.31 -4.87
C GLN A 54 8.83 -5.08 -6.05
N PRO A 55 7.64 -4.72 -6.53
CA PRO A 55 7.09 -5.35 -7.72
C PRO A 55 8.14 -5.24 -8.82
N GLU A 56 8.54 -6.37 -9.38
CA GLU A 56 9.47 -6.37 -10.50
C GLU A 56 8.80 -5.62 -11.67
N PRO A 57 9.55 -4.76 -12.40
CA PRO A 57 9.03 -4.16 -13.61
C PRO A 57 8.56 -5.28 -14.54
N PHE A 58 7.27 -5.30 -14.85
CA PHE A 58 6.71 -6.23 -15.81
C PHE A 58 6.22 -5.45 -17.02
N THR A 59 6.42 -6.03 -18.21
CA THR A 59 5.88 -5.48 -19.45
C THR A 59 4.52 -6.13 -19.68
N LEU A 60 3.48 -5.31 -19.82
CA LEU A 60 2.20 -5.81 -20.31
C LEU A 60 2.34 -6.15 -21.79
N ALA A 61 1.96 -7.37 -22.16
CA ALA A 61 1.73 -7.70 -23.56
C ALA A 61 0.50 -6.93 -24.03
N THR A 62 0.71 -5.78 -24.67
CA THR A 62 -0.36 -4.99 -25.27
C THR A 62 -0.65 -5.50 -26.67
N VAL A 63 -1.92 -5.54 -27.03
CA VAL A 63 -2.34 -5.73 -28.42
C VAL A 63 -2.59 -4.36 -29.05
N ASP A 64 -2.12 -4.18 -30.28
CA ASP A 64 -2.47 -3.02 -31.08
C ASP A 64 -3.87 -3.26 -31.68
N LEU A 65 -4.85 -2.49 -31.22
CA LEU A 65 -6.22 -2.53 -31.74
C LEU A 65 -6.44 -1.51 -32.87
N GLY A 66 -5.38 -0.81 -33.30
CA GLY A 66 -5.48 0.31 -34.22
C GLY A 66 -5.82 1.63 -33.51
N GLY A 67 -5.96 2.67 -34.32
CA GLY A 67 -6.36 4.00 -33.87
C GLY A 67 -7.87 4.19 -33.84
N CYS A 68 -8.30 5.29 -33.23
CA CYS A 68 -9.70 5.72 -33.24
C CYS A 68 -10.15 6.03 -34.68
N GLU A 69 -11.38 5.66 -35.02
CA GLU A 69 -11.97 6.06 -36.30
C GLU A 69 -12.11 7.60 -36.37
N PRO A 70 -11.60 8.27 -37.42
CA PRO A 70 -11.66 9.72 -37.52
C PRO A 70 -13.09 10.25 -37.56
N GLY A 71 -13.41 11.19 -36.67
CA GLY A 71 -14.76 11.78 -36.57
C GLY A 71 -15.67 11.10 -35.56
N VAL A 72 -15.25 9.99 -34.97
CA VAL A 72 -15.95 9.34 -33.86
C VAL A 72 -15.42 9.88 -32.53
N ASP A 73 -16.28 10.55 -31.77
CA ASP A 73 -15.96 10.98 -30.41
C ASP A 73 -16.18 9.82 -29.43
N ILE A 74 -15.10 9.21 -28.97
CA ILE A 74 -15.12 8.07 -28.03
C ILE A 74 -15.59 8.49 -26.63
N SER A 75 -15.61 9.80 -26.33
CA SER A 75 -16.12 10.30 -25.06
C SER A 75 -17.65 10.43 -25.03
N ASP A 76 -18.32 10.40 -26.20
CA ASP A 76 -19.77 10.37 -26.32
C ASP A 76 -20.28 8.94 -26.54
N ASN A 77 -20.81 8.35 -25.46
CA ASN A 77 -21.30 6.97 -25.48
C ASN A 77 -22.44 6.76 -26.49
N ALA A 78 -23.30 7.75 -26.71
CA ALA A 78 -24.44 7.61 -27.61
C ALA A 78 -23.98 7.57 -29.07
N SER A 79 -23.15 8.54 -29.48
CA SER A 79 -22.61 8.59 -30.84
C SER A 79 -21.67 7.43 -31.16
N LEU A 80 -20.90 6.95 -30.17
CA LEU A 80 -20.04 5.78 -30.35
C LEU A 80 -20.87 4.50 -30.58
N ARG A 81 -22.00 4.35 -29.88
CA ARG A 81 -22.85 3.17 -29.97
C ARG A 81 -23.50 3.02 -31.33
N ASP A 82 -24.01 4.12 -31.91
CA ASP A 82 -24.62 4.10 -33.24
C ASP A 82 -23.64 3.61 -34.31
N VAL A 83 -22.36 4.02 -34.23
CA VAL A 83 -21.31 3.55 -35.16
C VAL A 83 -20.95 2.07 -34.97
N MET A 84 -20.97 1.57 -33.72
CA MET A 84 -20.66 0.17 -33.41
C MET A 84 -21.79 -0.80 -33.77
N ASP A 85 -23.05 -0.35 -33.76
CA ASP A 85 -24.23 -1.18 -34.02
C ASP A 85 -24.57 -1.24 -35.53
N ASP A 86 -23.93 -0.40 -36.37
CA ASP A 86 -24.09 -0.36 -37.84
C ASP A 86 -23.15 -1.33 -38.61
N GLU A 87 -22.36 -2.15 -37.91
CA GLU A 87 -21.55 -3.28 -38.45
C GLU A 87 -22.20 -4.67 -38.23
#